data_AF-A0A9Q1DXW3-F1
#
_entry.id   AF-A0A9Q1DXW3-F1
#
_cell.length_a   1.000
_cell.length_b   1.000
_cell.length_c   1.000
_cell.angle_alpha   90.00
_cell.angle_beta   90.00
_cell.angle_gamma   90.00
#
_symmetry.space_group_name_H-M   'P 1'
#
loop_
_entity.id
_entity.type
_entity.pdbx_description
1 polymer ?
#
loop_
_entity_poly.entity_id
_entity_poly.type
_entity_poly.pdbx_seq_one_letter_code
_entity_poly.pdbx_strand_id
1 'polypeptide(L)'
;MPGPFEFEGIKPSLRDGADLQRKIQLLGNVKSAYYESSQSAIKKNKDVILQLRQENKRLHRKLGDTMTGDEQVIKDAFQSRGMEIAPFRNKSGKAALAILDQKVCDRVKKLNALKHSTETRRRRLEELQQQYDSARAQARAPQADAERREEGAKNEGEVAEQQPQNLRVLENRLEKAQLKCQEAEHIMRSYLKLKAHLQDESLTFQMQLDRMEAEILRQRQELQDLQVMKSDANLSKDVAKAELQRQEEFVYKERREREGILACYKKQAEELKAHSERLERRAQRAVMHPDELSSEAQRSAAAAAEEDNVIHTFEEAFRRIKDATGVTDTHEVVERFISQGDTQKHLEQLKEENERMLEQLKEERDQLQAQFQELKYSGEAKLSSGQQMLEECEGHLQREQEKRDEANERLEALTRTLNAVRAGVDHLSDKLQHIKMKGKPPKSQVCPSSDEYVLDLLAQSELRLAALVDELQGKDLAAILKEMEEEEFQTSIEGKLPQYNMRIELPEAQKQGPYDEEEESGDDEGDIITRAALKRQSQIIIDSKTKRKTRTKKKKGKP
;
A
#
# COMPACT_ATOMS: atom_id res chain seq x y z
N MET A 1 -71.90 44.98 -51.92
CA MET A 1 -72.50 44.57 -50.64
C MET A 1 -72.11 43.13 -50.35
N PRO A 2 -71.05 42.88 -49.57
CA PRO A 2 -70.69 41.53 -49.10
C PRO A 2 -71.36 41.22 -47.75
N GLY A 3 -71.65 39.93 -47.53
CA GLY A 3 -72.48 39.40 -46.45
C GLY A 3 -71.85 39.34 -45.05
N PRO A 4 -72.61 38.86 -44.05
CA PRO A 4 -72.25 38.93 -42.63
C PRO A 4 -71.30 37.79 -42.24
N PHE A 5 -70.20 38.15 -41.56
CA PHE A 5 -69.34 37.19 -40.87
C PHE A 5 -69.84 37.03 -39.43
N GLU A 6 -70.32 35.83 -39.10
CA GLU A 6 -70.53 35.39 -37.72
C GLU A 6 -69.16 35.09 -37.10
N PHE A 7 -68.82 35.82 -36.02
CA PHE A 7 -67.71 35.45 -35.14
C PHE A 7 -68.27 34.66 -33.97
N GLU A 8 -68.11 33.34 -34.06
CA GLU A 8 -68.46 32.37 -33.04
C GLU A 8 -67.59 32.61 -31.80
N GLY A 9 -68.18 33.25 -30.78
CA GLY A 9 -67.54 33.45 -29.49
C GLY A 9 -67.48 32.15 -28.71
N ILE A 10 -66.36 31.44 -28.80
CA ILE A 10 -66.03 30.30 -27.93
C ILE A 10 -65.92 30.85 -26.49
N LYS A 11 -66.99 30.71 -25.70
CA LYS A 11 -66.92 30.85 -24.24
C LYS A 11 -66.05 29.70 -23.70
N PRO A 12 -64.97 29.97 -22.95
CA PRO A 12 -64.18 28.90 -22.35
C PRO A 12 -65.07 28.14 -21.37
N SER A 13 -64.97 26.81 -21.40
CA SER A 13 -65.79 25.95 -20.54
C SER A 13 -65.43 26.21 -19.07
N LEU A 14 -66.39 26.10 -18.15
CA LEU A 14 -66.14 26.19 -16.69
C LEU A 14 -65.01 25.24 -16.21
N ARG A 15 -64.77 24.16 -16.96
CA ARG A 15 -63.70 23.19 -16.72
C ARG A 15 -62.31 23.78 -17.00
N ASP A 16 -62.16 24.57 -18.07
CA ASP A 16 -60.91 25.23 -18.42
C ASP A 16 -60.50 26.29 -17.39
N GLY A 17 -61.48 26.97 -16.78
CA GLY A 17 -61.24 27.93 -15.70
C GLY A 17 -60.72 27.29 -14.40
N ALA A 18 -61.29 26.15 -14.01
CA ALA A 18 -60.86 25.39 -12.83
C ALA A 18 -59.45 24.77 -13.02
N ASP A 19 -59.15 24.32 -14.25
CA ASP A 19 -57.82 23.79 -14.59
C ASP A 19 -56.75 24.89 -14.60
N LEU A 20 -57.10 26.09 -15.08
CA LEU A 20 -56.21 27.26 -15.01
C LEU A 20 -55.93 27.67 -13.55
N GLN A 21 -56.95 27.66 -12.68
CA GLN A 21 -56.77 27.95 -11.25
C GLN A 21 -55.87 26.93 -10.55
N ARG A 22 -56.05 25.62 -10.83
CA ARG A 22 -55.15 24.57 -10.31
C ARG A 22 -53.72 24.74 -10.79
N LYS A 23 -53.53 25.12 -12.06
CA LYS A 23 -52.19 25.39 -12.63
C LYS A 23 -51.53 26.61 -11.99
N ILE A 24 -52.30 27.67 -11.71
CA ILE A 24 -51.81 28.86 -10.98
C ILE A 24 -51.42 28.50 -9.54
N GLN A 25 -52.23 27.68 -8.86
CA GLN A 25 -51.93 27.23 -7.49
C GLN A 25 -50.67 26.36 -7.44
N LEU A 26 -50.50 25.43 -8.40
CA LEU A 26 -49.29 24.62 -8.54
C LEU A 26 -48.05 25.49 -8.81
N LEU A 27 -48.14 26.48 -9.70
CA LEU A 27 -47.05 27.42 -9.95
C LEU A 27 -46.72 28.26 -8.69
N GLY A 28 -47.73 28.65 -7.92
CA GLY A 28 -47.56 29.32 -6.63
C GLY A 28 -46.81 28.46 -5.62
N ASN A 29 -47.20 27.18 -5.49
CA ASN A 29 -46.56 26.22 -4.59
C ASN A 29 -45.12 25.90 -5.03
N VAL A 30 -44.87 25.72 -6.32
CA VAL A 30 -43.52 25.51 -6.88
C VAL A 30 -42.64 26.73 -6.63
N LYS A 31 -43.17 27.95 -6.78
CA LYS A 31 -42.44 29.18 -6.48
C LYS A 31 -42.12 29.29 -4.98
N SER A 32 -43.05 28.89 -4.10
CA SER A 32 -42.82 28.83 -2.65
C SER A 32 -41.75 27.81 -2.28
N ALA A 33 -41.85 26.57 -2.79
CA ALA A 33 -40.88 25.52 -2.54
C ALA A 33 -39.48 25.87 -3.08
N TYR A 34 -39.41 26.52 -4.25
CA TYR A 34 -38.15 27.02 -4.80
C TYR A 34 -37.54 28.12 -3.92
N TYR A 35 -38.38 29.05 -3.43
CA TYR A 35 -37.92 30.10 -2.52
C TYR A 35 -37.45 29.53 -1.18
N GLU A 36 -38.16 28.57 -0.60
CA GLU A 36 -37.78 27.89 0.63
C GLU A 36 -36.49 27.08 0.46
N SER A 37 -36.34 26.35 -0.66
CA SER A 37 -35.11 25.64 -1.00
C SER A 37 -33.92 26.60 -1.17
N SER A 38 -34.13 27.71 -1.86
CA SER A 38 -33.12 28.77 -2.02
C SER A 38 -32.74 29.40 -0.68
N GLN A 39 -33.70 29.71 0.19
CA GLN A 39 -33.44 30.24 1.53
C GLN A 39 -32.73 29.23 2.43
N SER A 40 -33.09 27.95 2.36
CA SER A 40 -32.41 26.86 3.05
C SER A 40 -30.96 26.73 2.57
N ALA A 41 -30.72 26.79 1.26
CA ALA A 41 -29.39 26.79 0.67
C ALA A 41 -28.56 28.02 1.11
N ILE A 42 -29.17 29.22 1.15
CA ILE A 42 -28.51 30.44 1.65
C ILE A 42 -28.13 30.30 3.12
N LYS A 43 -29.01 29.74 3.96
CA LYS A 43 -28.72 29.48 5.37
C LYS A 43 -27.55 28.49 5.53
N LYS A 44 -27.60 27.36 4.82
CA LYS A 44 -26.50 26.37 4.79
C LYS A 44 -25.19 27.01 4.35
N ASN A 45 -25.21 27.83 3.29
CA ASN A 45 -24.02 28.54 2.82
C ASN A 45 -23.48 29.53 3.86
N LYS A 46 -24.36 30.25 4.57
CA LYS A 46 -23.94 31.13 5.68
C LYS A 46 -23.29 30.34 6.81
N ASP A 47 -23.86 29.19 7.18
CA ASP A 47 -23.32 28.32 8.22
C ASP A 47 -21.94 27.77 7.82
N VAL A 48 -21.78 27.34 6.57
CA VAL A 48 -20.48 26.90 6.00
C VAL A 48 -19.47 28.05 6.02
N ILE A 49 -19.86 29.27 5.64
CA ILE A 49 -18.96 30.44 5.71
C ILE A 49 -18.53 30.72 7.16
N LEU A 50 -19.44 30.59 8.14
CA LEU A 50 -19.10 30.76 9.55
C LEU A 50 -18.13 29.70 10.04
N GLN A 51 -18.35 28.42 9.67
CA GLN A 51 -17.43 27.33 9.96
C GLN A 51 -16.05 27.58 9.35
N LEU A 52 -15.98 27.95 8.07
CA LEU A 52 -14.72 28.28 7.39
C LEU A 52 -14.00 29.48 8.01
N ARG A 53 -14.73 30.49 8.50
CA ARG A 53 -14.14 31.63 9.22
C ARG A 53 -13.58 31.22 10.58
N GLN A 54 -14.30 30.37 11.33
CA GLN A 54 -13.81 29.82 12.58
C GLN A 54 -12.58 28.95 12.36
N GLU A 55 -12.58 28.13 11.31
CA GLU A 55 -11.43 27.31 10.94
C GLU A 55 -10.23 28.16 10.53
N ASN A 56 -10.41 29.19 9.69
CA ASN A 56 -9.33 30.13 9.37
C ASN A 56 -8.76 30.79 10.63
N LYS A 57 -9.62 31.23 11.57
CA LYS A 57 -9.17 31.78 12.85
C LYS A 57 -8.38 30.75 13.68
N ARG A 58 -8.81 29.49 13.69
CA ARG A 58 -8.10 28.38 14.34
C ARG A 58 -6.73 28.12 13.68
N LEU A 59 -6.67 28.12 12.35
CA LEU A 59 -5.45 27.90 11.58
C LEU A 59 -4.46 29.05 11.78
N HIS A 60 -4.91 30.30 11.79
CA HIS A 60 -4.06 31.46 12.09
C HIS A 60 -3.48 31.40 13.51
N ARG A 61 -4.28 30.98 14.51
CA ARG A 61 -3.77 30.76 15.87
C ARG A 61 -2.70 29.67 15.90
N LYS A 62 -2.99 28.50 15.31
CA LYS A 62 -2.01 27.41 15.21
C LYS A 62 -0.71 27.85 14.53
N LEU A 63 -0.81 28.62 13.44
CA LEU A 63 0.35 29.17 12.76
C LEU A 63 1.14 30.11 13.70
N GLY A 64 0.47 31.01 14.42
CA GLY A 64 1.09 31.87 15.42
C GLY A 64 1.81 31.10 16.54
N ASP A 65 1.18 30.04 17.05
CA ASP A 65 1.77 29.18 18.08
C ASP A 65 3.02 28.46 17.54
N THR A 66 2.96 27.91 16.33
CA THR A 66 4.14 27.27 15.69
C THR A 66 5.27 28.25 15.40
N MET A 67 4.96 29.47 14.95
CA MET A 67 5.98 30.50 14.71
C MET A 67 6.63 30.97 16.02
N THR A 68 5.85 31.06 17.09
CA THR A 68 6.36 31.40 18.43
C THR A 68 7.26 30.30 18.98
N GLY A 69 6.84 29.03 18.83
CA GLY A 69 7.65 27.87 19.19
C GLY A 69 8.96 27.80 18.40
N ASP A 70 8.90 28.01 17.08
CA ASP A 70 10.09 28.08 16.21
C ASP A 70 11.02 29.23 16.65
N GLU A 71 10.48 30.40 17.01
CA GLU A 71 11.28 31.53 17.50
C GLU A 71 11.97 31.23 18.83
N GLN A 72 11.33 30.49 19.74
CA GLN A 72 11.93 30.03 21.00
C GLN A 72 13.06 29.02 20.76
N VAL A 73 12.84 28.02 19.90
CA VAL A 73 13.88 27.04 19.55
C VAL A 73 15.09 27.73 18.91
N ILE A 74 14.88 28.70 18.02
CA ILE A 74 15.96 29.49 17.43
C ILE A 74 16.66 30.34 18.49
N LYS A 75 15.94 30.97 19.42
CA LYS A 75 16.56 31.73 20.52
C LYS A 75 17.43 30.82 21.39
N ASP A 76 16.93 29.64 21.74
CA ASP A 76 17.63 28.66 22.58
C ASP A 76 18.89 28.12 21.93
N ALA A 77 18.83 27.76 20.65
CA ALA A 77 19.97 27.25 19.89
C ALA A 77 21.11 28.29 19.74
N PHE A 78 20.78 29.59 19.78
CA PHE A 78 21.73 30.67 19.56
C PHE A 78 22.04 31.51 20.82
N GLN A 79 21.67 31.05 22.03
CA GLN A 79 21.93 31.77 23.30
C GLN A 79 23.39 32.20 23.49
N SER A 80 24.35 31.44 22.94
CA SER A 80 25.80 31.74 23.01
C SER A 80 26.34 32.54 21.82
N ARG A 81 25.53 32.81 20.78
CA ARG A 81 25.95 33.41 19.50
C ARG A 81 25.04 34.57 19.08
N GLY A 82 24.78 35.52 19.99
CA GLY A 82 23.77 36.58 19.86
C GLY A 82 23.79 37.41 18.56
N MET A 83 24.96 37.62 17.92
CA MET A 83 25.05 38.35 16.64
C MET A 83 24.59 37.53 15.42
N GLU A 84 24.54 36.20 15.53
CA GLU A 84 24.12 35.31 14.45
C GLU A 84 22.60 35.12 14.38
N ILE A 85 21.82 35.67 15.32
CA ILE A 85 20.35 35.48 15.44
C ILE A 85 19.57 36.35 14.45
N ALA A 86 20.06 37.55 14.13
CA ALA A 86 19.34 38.53 13.32
C ALA A 86 18.84 38.01 11.95
N PRO A 87 19.59 37.17 11.20
CA PRO A 87 19.14 36.59 9.94
C PRO A 87 18.05 35.51 10.06
N PHE A 88 17.77 35.02 11.27
CA PHE A 88 16.83 33.94 11.54
C PHE A 88 15.51 34.40 12.17
N ARG A 89 15.38 35.71 12.45
CA ARG A 89 14.14 36.30 12.96
C ARG A 89 13.01 36.15 11.93
N ASN A 90 11.84 35.70 12.37
CA ASN A 90 10.65 35.45 11.53
C ASN A 90 10.82 34.32 10.48
N LYS A 91 11.80 33.43 10.65
CA LYS A 91 11.95 32.23 9.82
C LYS A 91 11.51 31.01 10.60
N SER A 92 10.90 30.04 9.92
CA SER A 92 10.64 28.74 10.51
C SER A 92 11.96 28.03 10.85
N GLY A 93 11.94 27.16 11.86
CA GLY A 93 13.10 26.36 12.25
C GLY A 93 13.72 25.58 11.09
N LYS A 94 12.89 25.06 10.17
CA LYS A 94 13.38 24.36 8.96
C LYS A 94 14.15 25.28 8.00
N ALA A 95 13.67 26.51 7.81
CA ALA A 95 14.34 27.49 6.97
C ALA A 95 15.66 27.98 7.60
N ALA A 96 15.71 28.07 8.93
CA ALA A 96 16.93 28.38 9.66
C ALA A 96 17.99 27.27 9.51
N LEU A 97 17.58 25.99 9.61
CA LEU A 97 18.45 24.83 9.37
C LEU A 97 19.04 24.84 7.96
N ALA A 98 18.22 25.01 6.92
CA ALA A 98 18.72 25.04 5.54
C ALA A 98 19.79 26.12 5.28
N ILE A 99 19.63 27.30 5.90
CA ILE A 99 20.61 28.39 5.81
C ILE A 99 21.91 28.02 6.56
N LEU A 100 21.80 27.35 7.71
CA LEU A 100 22.96 26.87 8.45
C LEU A 100 23.71 25.78 7.68
N ASP A 101 22.99 24.83 7.09
CA ASP A 101 23.57 23.76 6.28
C ASP A 101 24.33 24.33 5.09
N GLN A 102 23.75 25.32 4.40
CA GLN A 102 24.45 26.02 3.32
C GLN A 102 25.74 26.70 3.82
N LYS A 103 25.70 27.37 4.98
CA LYS A 103 26.90 27.98 5.59
C LYS A 103 27.95 26.94 5.98
N VAL A 104 27.54 25.78 6.46
CA VAL A 104 28.45 24.66 6.76
C VAL A 104 29.11 24.16 5.49
N CYS A 105 28.34 23.93 4.43
CA CYS A 105 28.85 23.54 3.12
C CYS A 105 29.89 24.54 2.60
N ASP A 106 29.62 25.85 2.70
CA ASP A 106 30.55 26.88 2.26
C ASP A 106 31.83 26.91 3.10
N ARG A 107 31.74 26.70 4.42
CA ARG A 107 32.91 26.60 5.29
C ARG A 107 33.73 25.34 5.00
N VAL A 108 33.09 24.21 4.73
CA VAL A 108 33.75 22.96 4.34
C VAL A 108 34.48 23.14 3.01
N LYS A 109 33.86 23.77 2.01
CA LYS A 109 34.51 24.09 0.73
C LYS A 109 35.75 24.98 0.91
N LYS A 110 35.65 26.03 1.73
CA LYS A 110 36.80 26.89 2.08
C LYS A 110 37.91 26.12 2.78
N LEU A 111 37.56 25.24 3.71
CA LEU A 111 38.53 24.41 4.44
C LEU A 111 39.23 23.41 3.52
N ASN A 112 38.50 22.78 2.59
CA ASN A 112 39.09 21.87 1.61
C ASN A 112 40.03 22.61 0.65
N ALA A 113 39.65 23.81 0.19
CA ALA A 113 40.52 24.65 -0.63
C ALA A 113 41.82 25.06 0.11
N LEU A 114 41.71 25.41 1.40
CA LEU A 114 42.88 25.69 2.25
C LEU A 114 43.75 24.46 2.45
N LYS A 115 43.17 23.28 2.74
CA LYS A 115 43.90 22.02 2.85
C LYS A 115 44.68 21.70 1.57
N HIS A 116 44.04 21.82 0.42
CA HIS A 116 44.69 21.63 -0.87
C HIS A 116 45.86 22.60 -1.05
N SER A 117 45.66 23.89 -0.80
CA SER A 117 46.73 24.90 -0.87
C SER A 117 47.90 24.60 0.07
N THR A 118 47.63 24.18 1.30
CA THR A 118 48.64 23.77 2.28
C THR A 118 49.39 22.54 1.80
N GLU A 119 48.69 21.54 1.27
CA GLU A 119 49.30 20.31 0.77
C GLU A 119 50.16 20.56 -0.47
N THR A 120 49.72 21.41 -1.40
CA THR A 120 50.52 21.84 -2.55
C THR A 120 51.81 22.53 -2.10
N ARG A 121 51.71 23.45 -1.13
CA ARG A 121 52.90 24.13 -0.57
C ARG A 121 53.82 23.16 0.14
N ARG A 122 53.28 22.16 0.83
CA ARG A 122 54.05 21.12 1.52
C ARG A 122 54.81 20.24 0.53
N ARG A 123 54.16 19.77 -0.54
CA ARG A 123 54.84 19.03 -1.62
C ARG A 123 55.96 19.87 -2.25
N ARG A 124 55.72 21.16 -2.48
CA ARG A 124 56.75 22.06 -3.00
C ARG A 124 57.94 22.23 -2.06
N LEU A 125 57.70 22.26 -0.75
CA LEU A 125 58.74 22.28 0.27
C LEU A 125 59.55 20.98 0.26
N GLU A 126 58.88 19.84 0.17
CA GLU A 126 59.51 18.51 0.10
C GLU A 126 60.40 18.39 -1.16
N GLU A 127 59.92 18.85 -2.32
CA GLU A 127 60.72 18.93 -3.55
C GLU A 127 61.98 19.80 -3.38
N LEU A 128 61.84 20.99 -2.78
CA LEU A 128 62.96 21.90 -2.53
C LEU A 128 63.97 21.29 -1.55
N GLN A 129 63.47 20.55 -0.55
CA GLN A 129 64.31 19.89 0.43
C GLN A 129 65.08 18.73 -0.19
N GLN A 130 64.45 17.93 -1.05
CA GLN A 130 65.13 16.91 -1.86
C GLN A 130 66.19 17.52 -2.78
N GLN A 131 65.89 18.66 -3.43
CA GLN A 131 66.86 19.38 -4.25
C GLN A 131 68.04 19.89 -3.42
N TYR A 132 67.79 20.48 -2.25
CA TYR A 132 68.83 20.93 -1.33
C TYR A 132 69.71 19.76 -0.85
N ASP A 133 69.11 18.64 -0.45
CA ASP A 133 69.84 17.45 0.00
C ASP A 133 70.68 16.85 -1.13
N SER A 134 70.15 16.83 -2.36
CA SER A 134 70.91 16.39 -3.55
C SER A 134 72.09 17.31 -3.87
N ALA A 135 71.90 18.64 -3.80
CA ALA A 135 72.96 19.61 -4.01
C ALA A 135 74.01 19.58 -2.89
N ARG A 136 73.59 19.33 -1.64
CA ARG A 136 74.47 19.13 -0.48
C ARG A 136 75.28 17.85 -0.60
N ALA A 137 74.68 16.77 -1.09
CA ALA A 137 75.39 15.52 -1.38
C ALA A 137 76.42 15.72 -2.50
N GLN A 138 76.06 16.44 -3.57
CA GLN A 138 76.96 16.80 -4.67
C GLN A 138 78.08 17.76 -4.21
N ALA A 139 77.81 18.71 -3.30
CA ALA A 139 78.82 19.62 -2.75
C ALA A 139 79.73 18.97 -1.71
N ARG A 140 79.34 17.83 -1.12
CA ARG A 140 80.20 16.99 -0.28
C ARG A 140 81.11 16.05 -1.08
N ALA A 141 80.77 15.76 -2.33
CA ALA A 141 81.57 14.88 -3.20
C ALA A 141 83.01 15.40 -3.47
N PRO A 142 83.28 16.71 -3.70
CA PRO A 142 84.64 17.19 -3.91
C PRO A 142 85.51 17.30 -2.64
N GLN A 143 84.95 17.12 -1.44
CA GLN A 143 85.72 17.14 -0.18
C GLN A 143 85.95 15.75 0.41
N ALA A 144 85.19 14.72 0.00
CA ALA A 144 85.37 13.36 0.48
C ALA A 144 86.46 12.57 -0.27
N ASP A 145 86.88 13.02 -1.46
CA ASP A 145 87.88 12.34 -2.29
C ASP A 145 89.35 12.71 -1.97
N ALA A 146 89.58 13.69 -1.10
CA ALA A 146 90.93 14.11 -0.69
C ALA A 146 91.36 13.56 0.69
N GLU A 147 90.43 13.33 1.63
CA GLU A 147 90.76 12.89 3.00
C GLU A 147 90.59 11.36 3.22
N ARG A 148 89.96 10.62 2.29
CA ARG A 148 89.81 9.16 2.41
C ARG A 148 91.01 8.33 1.94
N ARG A 149 92.07 8.93 1.39
CA ARG A 149 93.23 8.18 0.88
C ARG A 149 94.33 7.88 1.90
N GLU A 150 94.34 8.49 3.08
CA GLU A 150 95.45 8.30 4.03
C GLU A 150 95.08 7.61 5.36
N GLU A 151 93.79 7.45 5.70
CA GLU A 151 93.37 6.76 6.94
C GLU A 151 92.73 5.36 6.72
N GLY A 152 92.58 4.90 5.47
CA GLY A 152 92.00 3.58 5.14
C GLY A 152 92.93 2.39 5.44
N ALA A 153 94.24 2.57 5.36
CA ALA A 153 95.20 1.46 5.32
C ALA A 153 95.46 0.75 6.68
N LYS A 154 94.80 1.15 7.77
CA LYS A 154 94.93 0.46 9.09
C LYS A 154 93.61 -0.08 9.66
N ASN A 155 92.46 0.34 9.14
CA ASN A 155 91.14 -0.16 9.55
C ASN A 155 90.47 -1.08 8.51
N GLU A 156 91.11 -1.35 7.37
CA GLU A 156 90.55 -2.22 6.33
C GLU A 156 90.43 -3.70 6.74
N GLY A 157 91.27 -4.19 7.67
CA GLY A 157 91.22 -5.58 8.12
C GLY A 157 90.02 -5.94 9.00
N GLU A 158 89.64 -5.07 9.94
CA GLU A 158 88.50 -5.30 10.83
C GLU A 158 87.17 -4.83 10.20
N VAL A 159 87.20 -3.83 9.33
CA VAL A 159 86.01 -3.32 8.63
C VAL A 159 85.59 -4.28 7.50
N ALA A 160 86.52 -4.99 6.85
CA ALA A 160 86.19 -5.96 5.81
C ALA A 160 85.44 -7.21 6.33
N GLU A 161 85.65 -7.61 7.59
CA GLU A 161 84.88 -8.70 8.22
C GLU A 161 83.56 -8.24 8.87
N GLN A 162 83.49 -6.98 9.34
CA GLN A 162 82.26 -6.40 9.91
C GLN A 162 81.23 -5.97 8.85
N GLN A 163 81.67 -5.58 7.66
CA GLN A 163 80.79 -5.22 6.54
C GLN A 163 79.84 -6.35 6.10
N PRO A 164 80.28 -7.60 5.86
CA PRO A 164 79.38 -8.70 5.49
C PRO A 164 78.46 -9.10 6.66
N GLN A 165 78.90 -8.95 7.91
CA GLN A 165 78.02 -9.18 9.07
C GLN A 165 76.94 -8.10 9.18
N ASN A 166 77.28 -6.83 8.99
CA ASN A 166 76.31 -5.74 8.98
C ASN A 166 75.34 -5.83 7.79
N LEU A 167 75.79 -6.27 6.62
CA LEU A 167 74.93 -6.57 5.48
C LEU A 167 73.93 -7.68 5.81
N ARG A 168 74.38 -8.80 6.39
CA ARG A 168 73.46 -9.88 6.83
C ARG A 168 72.44 -9.42 7.86
N VAL A 169 72.83 -8.54 8.80
CA VAL A 169 71.90 -7.98 9.79
C VAL A 169 70.89 -7.04 9.13
N LEU A 170 71.31 -6.22 8.18
CA LEU A 170 70.45 -5.33 7.42
C LEU A 170 69.48 -6.10 6.51
N GLU A 171 69.94 -7.16 5.85
CA GLU A 171 69.12 -8.08 5.05
C GLU A 171 68.07 -8.78 5.92
N ASN A 172 68.46 -9.35 7.06
CA ASN A 172 67.50 -9.94 8.01
C ASN A 172 66.49 -8.91 8.53
N ARG A 173 66.89 -7.64 8.68
CA ARG A 173 66.00 -6.58 9.15
C ARG A 173 65.04 -6.14 8.03
N LEU A 174 65.49 -6.17 6.79
CA LEU A 174 64.69 -5.92 5.60
C LEU A 174 63.64 -7.03 5.40
N GLU A 175 64.04 -8.31 5.46
CA GLU A 175 63.11 -9.44 5.39
C GLU A 175 62.06 -9.38 6.50
N LYS A 176 62.46 -9.08 7.74
CA LYS A 176 61.51 -8.88 8.85
C LYS A 176 60.56 -7.71 8.60
N ALA A 177 61.00 -6.64 7.94
CA ALA A 177 60.14 -5.53 7.58
C ALA A 177 59.17 -5.92 6.46
N GLN A 178 59.64 -6.67 5.46
CA GLN A 178 58.82 -7.19 4.36
C GLN A 178 57.75 -8.16 4.85
N LEU A 179 58.09 -9.11 5.72
CA LEU A 179 57.13 -10.02 6.36
C LEU A 179 56.06 -9.23 7.14
N LYS A 180 56.46 -8.22 7.91
CA LYS A 180 55.51 -7.35 8.63
C LYS A 180 54.62 -6.54 7.67
N CYS A 181 55.15 -6.08 6.54
CA CYS A 181 54.35 -5.41 5.53
C CYS A 181 53.34 -6.35 4.89
N GLN A 182 53.74 -7.59 4.56
CA GLN A 182 52.85 -8.61 4.01
C GLN A 182 51.76 -9.00 5.02
N GLU A 183 52.10 -9.18 6.30
CA GLU A 183 51.13 -9.42 7.38
C GLU A 183 50.16 -8.23 7.53
N ALA A 184 50.67 -6.99 7.51
CA ALA A 184 49.86 -5.79 7.60
C ALA A 184 48.91 -5.67 6.38
N GLU A 185 49.37 -6.01 5.18
CA GLU A 185 48.53 -6.09 3.99
C GLU A 185 47.46 -7.17 4.11
N HIS A 186 47.80 -8.36 4.60
CA HIS A 186 46.84 -9.43 4.82
C HIS A 186 45.75 -9.03 5.83
N ILE A 187 46.16 -8.40 6.94
CA ILE A 187 45.26 -7.84 7.94
C ILE A 187 44.38 -6.74 7.32
N MET A 188 44.96 -5.84 6.54
CA MET A 188 44.21 -4.78 5.86
C MET A 188 43.18 -5.33 4.88
N ARG A 189 43.55 -6.33 4.05
CA ARG A 189 42.62 -7.04 3.16
C ARG A 189 41.48 -7.67 3.95
N SER A 190 41.76 -8.25 5.11
CA SER A 190 40.75 -8.85 5.99
C SER A 190 39.79 -7.80 6.55
N TYR A 191 40.29 -6.65 7.02
CA TYR A 191 39.44 -5.54 7.48
C TYR A 191 38.62 -4.92 6.35
N LEU A 192 39.15 -4.85 5.13
CA LEU A 192 38.41 -4.36 3.96
C LEU A 192 37.25 -5.31 3.62
N LYS A 193 37.46 -6.62 3.67
CA LYS A 193 36.38 -7.62 3.51
C LYS A 193 35.32 -7.47 4.60
N LEU A 194 35.74 -7.33 5.86
CA LEU A 194 34.80 -7.13 6.98
C LEU A 194 33.99 -5.84 6.81
N LYS A 195 34.64 -4.75 6.38
CA LYS A 195 33.96 -3.49 6.10
C LYS A 195 32.94 -3.65 4.97
N ALA A 196 33.28 -4.34 3.88
CA ALA A 196 32.35 -4.59 2.78
C ALA A 196 31.12 -5.38 3.27
N HIS A 197 31.33 -6.45 4.04
CA HIS A 197 30.23 -7.22 4.63
C HIS A 197 29.33 -6.36 5.53
N LEU A 198 29.91 -5.54 6.41
CA LEU A 198 29.14 -4.64 7.28
C LEU A 198 28.38 -3.57 6.48
N GLN A 199 28.94 -3.11 5.35
CA GLN A 199 28.26 -2.20 4.45
C GLN A 199 27.07 -2.89 3.77
N ASP A 200 27.24 -4.11 3.28
CA ASP A 200 26.16 -4.89 2.69
C ASP A 200 25.04 -5.18 3.71
N GLU A 201 25.39 -5.58 4.93
CA GLU A 201 24.42 -5.76 6.02
C GLU A 201 23.69 -4.45 6.35
N SER A 202 24.40 -3.32 6.38
CA SER A 202 23.80 -2.02 6.66
C SER A 202 22.70 -1.63 5.67
N LEU A 203 22.85 -2.05 4.40
CA LEU A 203 21.85 -1.82 3.35
C LEU A 203 20.57 -2.65 3.60
N THR A 204 20.69 -3.81 4.25
CA THR A 204 19.53 -4.69 4.53
C THR A 204 18.68 -4.23 5.72
N PHE A 205 19.27 -3.50 6.67
CA PHE A 205 18.54 -3.09 7.88
C PHE A 205 17.36 -2.16 7.58
N GLN A 206 17.48 -1.26 6.59
CA GLN A 206 16.37 -0.38 6.24
C GLN A 206 15.16 -1.17 5.76
N MET A 207 15.35 -2.14 4.85
CA MET A 207 14.27 -3.00 4.37
C MET A 207 13.65 -3.83 5.51
N GLN A 208 14.46 -4.33 6.45
CA GLN A 208 13.94 -5.06 7.62
C GLN A 208 13.11 -4.15 8.53
N LEU A 209 13.56 -2.90 8.76
CA LEU A 209 12.82 -1.89 9.51
C LEU A 209 11.50 -1.54 8.81
N ASP A 210 11.54 -1.26 7.51
CA ASP A 210 10.34 -0.93 6.72
C ASP A 210 9.31 -2.08 6.77
N ARG A 211 9.77 -3.34 6.71
CA ARG A 211 8.91 -4.52 6.85
C ARG A 211 8.27 -4.60 8.24
N MET A 212 9.05 -4.38 9.30
CA MET A 212 8.52 -4.38 10.67
C MET A 212 7.55 -3.21 10.89
N GLU A 213 7.84 -2.03 10.36
CA GLU A 213 6.95 -0.88 10.42
C GLU A 213 5.62 -1.14 9.70
N ALA A 214 5.67 -1.72 8.50
CA ALA A 214 4.49 -2.12 7.75
C ALA A 214 3.65 -3.16 8.53
N GLU A 215 4.29 -4.12 9.18
CA GLU A 215 3.60 -5.11 10.00
C GLU A 215 2.95 -4.49 11.24
N ILE A 216 3.63 -3.56 11.92
CA ILE A 216 3.06 -2.79 13.04
C ILE A 216 1.84 -1.98 12.58
N LEU A 217 1.92 -1.32 11.42
CA LEU A 217 0.79 -0.57 10.87
C LEU A 217 -0.40 -1.48 10.55
N ARG A 218 -0.14 -2.64 9.93
CA ARG A 218 -1.17 -3.66 9.64
C ARG A 218 -1.85 -4.13 10.92
N GLN A 219 -1.06 -4.49 11.94
CA GLN A 219 -1.60 -4.93 13.24
C GLN A 219 -2.38 -3.82 13.96
N ARG A 220 -1.94 -2.56 13.85
CA ARG A 220 -2.70 -1.43 14.41
C ARG A 220 -4.05 -1.24 13.73
N GLN A 221 -4.11 -1.41 12.40
CA GLN A 221 -5.37 -1.37 11.67
C GLN A 221 -6.29 -2.51 12.08
N GLU A 222 -5.78 -3.75 12.13
CA GLU A 222 -6.54 -4.92 12.59
C GLU A 222 -7.09 -4.71 14.02
N LEU A 223 -6.31 -4.09 14.90
CA LEU A 223 -6.72 -3.78 16.27
C LEU A 223 -7.84 -2.72 16.30
N GLN A 224 -7.77 -1.70 15.44
CA GLN A 224 -8.85 -0.72 15.29
C GLN A 224 -10.14 -1.37 14.77
N ASP A 225 -10.04 -2.22 13.76
CA ASP A 225 -11.19 -2.93 13.19
C ASP A 225 -11.83 -3.87 14.24
N LEU A 226 -11.01 -4.57 15.03
CA LEU A 226 -11.47 -5.38 16.16
C LEU A 226 -12.13 -4.55 17.26
N GLN A 227 -11.64 -3.33 17.53
CA GLN A 227 -12.27 -2.42 18.49
C GLN A 227 -13.65 -1.97 18.01
N VAL A 228 -13.80 -1.65 16.72
CA VAL A 228 -15.09 -1.31 16.12
C VAL A 228 -16.04 -2.50 16.19
N MET A 229 -15.59 -3.70 15.80
CA MET A 229 -16.41 -4.91 15.93
C MET A 229 -16.84 -5.17 17.38
N LYS A 230 -15.94 -4.94 18.35
CA LYS A 230 -16.26 -5.06 19.78
C LYS A 230 -17.29 -4.03 20.23
N SER A 231 -17.20 -2.77 19.79
CA SER A 231 -18.20 -1.75 20.12
C SER A 231 -19.55 -2.10 19.53
N ASP A 232 -19.60 -2.60 18.29
CA ASP A 232 -20.83 -3.00 17.62
C ASP A 232 -21.47 -4.21 18.29
N ALA A 233 -20.67 -5.21 18.67
CA ALA A 233 -21.14 -6.38 19.42
C ALA A 233 -21.70 -5.98 20.80
N ASN A 234 -21.07 -5.03 21.49
CA ASN A 234 -21.57 -4.51 22.76
C ASN A 234 -22.89 -3.75 22.56
N LEU A 235 -22.97 -2.89 21.54
CA LEU A 235 -24.19 -2.17 21.22
C LEU A 235 -25.34 -3.14 20.90
N SER A 236 -25.08 -4.16 20.09
CA SER A 236 -26.06 -5.20 19.76
C SER A 236 -26.54 -5.95 21.01
N LYS A 237 -25.61 -6.30 21.91
CA LYS A 237 -25.93 -6.93 23.20
C LYS A 237 -26.79 -6.01 24.07
N ASP A 238 -26.48 -4.73 24.15
CA ASP A 238 -27.22 -3.77 24.96
C ASP A 238 -28.63 -3.53 24.40
N VAL A 239 -28.77 -3.47 23.06
CA VAL A 239 -30.06 -3.43 22.38
C VAL A 239 -30.89 -4.68 22.69
N ALA A 240 -30.30 -5.88 22.55
CA ALA A 240 -31.00 -7.13 22.84
C ALA A 240 -31.44 -7.22 24.31
N LYS A 241 -30.60 -6.75 25.25
CA LYS A 241 -30.97 -6.66 26.68
C LYS A 241 -32.10 -5.69 26.93
N ALA A 242 -32.06 -4.51 26.31
CA ALA A 242 -33.12 -3.51 26.44
C ALA A 242 -34.45 -4.03 25.87
N GLU A 243 -34.40 -4.74 24.74
CA GLU A 243 -35.57 -5.39 24.16
C GLU A 243 -36.13 -6.50 25.05
N LEU A 244 -35.26 -7.35 25.60
CA LEU A 244 -35.66 -8.39 26.57
C LEU A 244 -36.35 -7.76 27.78
N GLN A 245 -35.77 -6.70 28.38
CA GLN A 245 -36.37 -6.00 29.51
C GLN A 245 -37.75 -5.43 29.18
N ARG A 246 -37.90 -4.81 27.99
CA ARG A 246 -39.21 -4.29 27.54
C ARG A 246 -40.24 -5.40 27.38
N GLN A 247 -39.85 -6.55 26.82
CA GLN A 247 -40.74 -7.69 26.67
C GLN A 247 -41.12 -8.30 28.03
N GLU A 248 -40.16 -8.43 28.95
CA GLU A 248 -40.43 -8.87 30.33
C GLU A 248 -41.42 -7.93 31.02
N GLU A 249 -41.19 -6.62 30.98
CA GLU A 249 -42.11 -5.62 31.55
C GLU A 249 -43.51 -5.71 30.94
N PHE A 250 -43.60 -5.91 29.62
CA PHE A 250 -44.86 -6.09 28.91
C PHE A 250 -45.60 -7.34 29.42
N VAL A 251 -44.92 -8.49 29.50
CA VAL A 251 -45.49 -9.73 30.02
C VAL A 251 -45.92 -9.59 31.48
N TYR A 252 -45.14 -8.89 32.31
CA TYR A 252 -45.53 -8.59 33.70
C TYR A 252 -46.78 -7.73 33.80
N LYS A 253 -46.93 -6.70 32.93
CA LYS A 253 -48.12 -5.86 32.88
C LYS A 253 -49.35 -6.65 32.43
N GLU A 254 -49.24 -7.40 31.33
CA GLU A 254 -50.32 -8.27 30.87
C GLU A 254 -50.74 -9.28 31.94
N ARG A 255 -49.78 -9.89 32.64
CA ARG A 255 -50.08 -10.82 33.73
C ARG A 255 -50.86 -10.15 34.86
N ARG A 256 -50.46 -8.94 35.27
CA ARG A 256 -51.18 -8.16 36.30
C ARG A 256 -52.59 -7.80 35.86
N GLU A 257 -52.77 -7.40 34.61
CA GLU A 257 -54.08 -7.09 34.04
C GLU A 257 -54.98 -8.33 34.02
N ARG A 258 -54.45 -9.47 33.55
CA ARG A 258 -55.17 -10.75 33.56
C ARG A 258 -55.54 -11.19 34.98
N GLU A 259 -54.63 -11.07 35.95
CA GLU A 259 -54.89 -11.36 37.35
C GLU A 259 -55.98 -10.43 37.94
N GLY A 260 -55.95 -9.14 37.57
CA GLY A 260 -56.98 -8.16 37.95
C GLY A 260 -58.36 -8.51 37.39
N ILE A 261 -58.44 -8.85 36.10
CA ILE A 261 -59.67 -9.30 35.44
C ILE A 261 -60.21 -10.58 36.10
N LEU A 262 -59.34 -11.57 36.33
CA LEU A 262 -59.70 -12.81 37.01
C LEU A 262 -60.21 -12.55 38.44
N ALA A 263 -59.61 -11.61 39.17
CA ALA A 263 -60.08 -11.22 40.50
C ALA A 263 -61.47 -10.58 40.47
N CYS A 264 -61.74 -9.70 39.49
CA CYS A 264 -63.07 -9.13 39.28
C CYS A 264 -64.12 -10.22 38.99
N TYR A 265 -63.82 -11.15 38.08
CA TYR A 265 -64.72 -12.27 37.78
C TYR A 265 -64.96 -13.18 39.00
N LYS A 266 -63.93 -13.46 39.80
CA LYS A 266 -64.09 -14.22 41.05
C LYS A 266 -65.02 -13.52 42.03
N LYS A 267 -64.85 -12.21 42.24
CA LYS A 267 -65.74 -11.42 43.10
C LYS A 267 -67.19 -11.46 42.61
N GLN A 268 -67.42 -11.26 41.31
CA GLN A 268 -68.76 -11.30 40.74
C GLN A 268 -69.40 -12.70 40.90
N ALA A 269 -68.62 -13.77 40.70
CA ALA A 269 -69.08 -15.14 40.93
C ALA A 269 -69.41 -15.41 42.41
N GLU A 270 -68.59 -14.93 43.34
CA GLU A 270 -68.84 -15.00 44.78
C GLU A 270 -70.10 -14.22 45.19
N GLU A 271 -70.32 -13.03 44.63
CA GLU A 271 -71.53 -12.21 44.85
C GLU A 271 -72.79 -12.92 44.34
N LEU A 272 -72.75 -13.47 43.12
CA LEU A 272 -73.85 -14.25 42.56
C LEU A 272 -74.15 -15.50 43.40
N LYS A 273 -73.11 -16.21 43.85
CA LYS A 273 -73.27 -17.36 44.75
C LYS A 273 -73.88 -16.94 46.08
N ALA A 274 -73.39 -15.86 46.70
CA ALA A 274 -73.95 -15.33 47.94
C ALA A 274 -75.41 -14.87 47.77
N HIS A 275 -75.77 -14.30 46.62
CA HIS A 275 -77.15 -13.92 46.29
C HIS A 275 -78.04 -15.15 46.11
N SER A 276 -77.57 -16.16 45.36
CA SER A 276 -78.25 -17.45 45.20
C SER A 276 -78.46 -18.15 46.53
N GLU A 277 -77.45 -18.23 47.41
CA GLU A 277 -77.61 -18.80 48.75
C GLU A 277 -78.58 -17.98 49.62
N ARG A 278 -78.66 -16.65 49.47
CA ARG A 278 -79.66 -15.82 50.17
C ARG A 278 -81.07 -16.10 49.65
N LEU A 279 -81.23 -16.23 48.33
CA LEU A 279 -82.50 -16.59 47.70
C LEU A 279 -82.92 -18.00 48.07
N GLU A 280 -82.01 -18.97 48.11
CA GLU A 280 -82.27 -20.34 48.55
C GLU A 280 -82.69 -20.38 50.02
N ARG A 281 -82.00 -19.64 50.91
CA ARG A 281 -82.42 -19.48 52.31
C ARG A 281 -83.78 -18.79 52.46
N ARG A 282 -84.19 -17.92 51.51
CA ARG A 282 -85.53 -17.31 51.47
C ARG A 282 -86.57 -18.25 50.88
N ALA A 283 -86.24 -19.01 49.84
CA ALA A 283 -87.11 -20.01 49.22
C ALA A 283 -87.39 -21.15 50.20
N GLN A 284 -86.39 -21.61 50.95
CA GLN A 284 -86.55 -22.56 52.05
C GLN A 284 -87.48 -22.02 53.17
N ARG A 285 -87.66 -20.69 53.31
CA ARG A 285 -88.67 -20.07 54.20
C ARG A 285 -90.03 -19.88 53.53
N ALA A 286 -90.09 -19.73 52.20
CA ALA A 286 -91.32 -19.51 51.44
C ALA A 286 -92.06 -20.80 51.06
N VAL A 287 -91.40 -21.97 51.07
CA VAL A 287 -92.02 -23.28 50.81
C VAL A 287 -92.99 -23.73 51.93
N MET A 288 -93.15 -22.95 53.01
CA MET A 288 -94.11 -23.22 54.10
C MET A 288 -95.53 -22.66 53.87
N HIS A 289 -95.87 -22.16 52.68
CA HIS A 289 -97.23 -21.76 52.34
C HIS A 289 -97.53 -21.94 50.85
N PRO A 290 -98.30 -22.98 50.45
CA PRO A 290 -98.97 -23.03 49.16
C PRO A 290 -100.47 -22.77 49.34
N ASP A 291 -101.03 -21.85 48.55
CA ASP A 291 -102.43 -21.88 48.08
C ASP A 291 -102.54 -20.81 46.98
N GLU A 292 -102.75 -21.20 45.72
CA GLU A 292 -104.00 -21.64 45.08
C GLU A 292 -104.87 -20.48 44.57
N LEU A 293 -104.83 -20.33 43.24
CA LEU A 293 -105.94 -20.12 42.31
C LEU A 293 -107.05 -19.11 42.66
N SER A 294 -107.32 -18.18 41.74
CA SER A 294 -108.71 -17.82 41.45
C SER A 294 -108.92 -17.37 40.01
N SER A 295 -110.00 -17.89 39.46
CA SER A 295 -110.45 -17.88 38.08
C SER A 295 -111.29 -16.64 37.72
N GLU A 296 -111.24 -16.28 36.43
CA GLU A 296 -112.41 -16.06 35.55
C GLU A 296 -113.34 -14.84 35.78
N ALA A 297 -113.42 -13.98 34.76
CA ALA A 297 -114.62 -13.21 34.43
C ALA A 297 -114.66 -12.92 32.92
N GLN A 298 -115.71 -13.43 32.27
CA GLN A 298 -116.01 -13.32 30.84
C GLN A 298 -116.78 -12.03 30.49
N ARG A 299 -116.45 -11.47 29.30
CA ARG A 299 -117.32 -10.88 28.24
C ARG A 299 -118.23 -9.71 28.64
N SER A 300 -118.27 -8.58 27.91
CA SER A 300 -118.87 -8.46 26.55
C SER A 300 -118.75 -7.01 26.05
N ALA A 301 -118.38 -6.76 24.77
CA ALA A 301 -118.82 -5.58 23.98
C ALA A 301 -118.28 -5.65 22.52
N ALA A 302 -118.93 -6.47 21.69
CA ALA A 302 -118.62 -6.56 20.26
C ALA A 302 -119.43 -5.51 19.47
N ALA A 303 -118.83 -4.33 19.31
CA ALA A 303 -119.18 -3.32 18.27
C ALA A 303 -118.11 -2.21 18.13
N ALA A 304 -117.11 -2.17 19.03
CA ALA A 304 -115.84 -1.45 18.89
C ALA A 304 -114.68 -2.34 18.38
N ALA A 305 -114.99 -3.58 17.97
CA ALA A 305 -114.04 -4.66 17.82
C ALA A 305 -113.04 -4.52 16.66
N GLU A 306 -113.29 -3.73 15.61
CA GLU A 306 -112.25 -3.54 14.57
C GLU A 306 -111.22 -2.46 14.95
N GLU A 307 -111.65 -1.33 15.52
CA GLU A 307 -110.71 -0.33 16.03
C GLU A 307 -109.97 -0.83 17.29
N ASP A 308 -110.66 -1.54 18.19
CA ASP A 308 -110.03 -2.13 19.39
C ASP A 308 -109.12 -3.31 19.05
N ASN A 309 -109.40 -4.12 18.02
CA ASN A 309 -108.46 -5.16 17.58
C ASN A 309 -107.20 -4.53 16.97
N VAL A 310 -107.34 -3.45 16.20
CA VAL A 310 -106.19 -2.73 15.63
C VAL A 310 -105.38 -2.08 16.76
N ILE A 311 -106.03 -1.40 17.71
CA ILE A 311 -105.37 -0.81 18.89
C ILE A 311 -104.70 -1.90 19.73
N HIS A 312 -105.36 -3.04 19.98
CA HIS A 312 -104.79 -4.15 20.74
C HIS A 312 -103.61 -4.80 20.01
N THR A 313 -103.63 -4.92 18.67
CA THR A 313 -102.48 -5.41 17.90
C THR A 313 -101.31 -4.45 17.95
N PHE A 314 -101.54 -3.14 17.90
CA PHE A 314 -100.50 -2.13 18.09
C PHE A 314 -99.97 -2.16 19.53
N GLU A 315 -100.83 -2.23 20.54
CA GLU A 315 -100.42 -2.34 21.95
C GLU A 315 -99.63 -3.61 22.25
N GLU A 316 -99.97 -4.73 21.61
CA GLU A 316 -99.23 -5.99 21.73
C GLU A 316 -97.87 -5.88 21.02
N ALA A 317 -97.82 -5.28 19.83
CA ALA A 317 -96.56 -5.00 19.15
C ALA A 317 -95.66 -4.05 19.97
N PHE A 318 -96.23 -3.00 20.58
CA PHE A 318 -95.51 -2.09 21.46
C PHE A 318 -95.05 -2.74 22.75
N ARG A 319 -95.85 -3.62 23.37
CA ARG A 319 -95.42 -4.43 24.51
C ARG A 319 -94.23 -5.32 24.14
N ARG A 320 -94.30 -6.02 23.01
CA ARG A 320 -93.17 -6.83 22.50
C ARG A 320 -91.91 -5.99 22.26
N ILE A 321 -92.06 -4.78 21.73
CA ILE A 321 -90.91 -3.87 21.54
C ILE A 321 -90.36 -3.39 22.89
N LYS A 322 -91.21 -3.02 23.85
CA LYS A 322 -90.79 -2.63 25.20
C LYS A 322 -90.09 -3.76 25.93
N ASP A 323 -90.59 -4.98 25.83
CA ASP A 323 -90.00 -6.17 26.43
C ASP A 323 -88.64 -6.52 25.78
N ALA A 324 -88.54 -6.40 24.44
CA ALA A 324 -87.30 -6.66 23.70
C ALA A 324 -86.23 -5.57 23.91
N THR A 325 -86.65 -4.32 24.11
CA THR A 325 -85.75 -3.18 24.37
C THR A 325 -85.46 -2.97 25.86
N GLY A 326 -86.27 -3.56 26.75
CA GLY A 326 -86.16 -3.43 28.21
C GLY A 326 -86.55 -2.04 28.74
N VAL A 327 -87.40 -1.32 28.02
CA VAL A 327 -87.70 0.10 28.25
C VAL A 327 -89.15 0.30 28.69
N THR A 328 -89.37 1.15 29.70
CA THR A 328 -90.70 1.38 30.30
C THR A 328 -91.53 2.43 29.57
N ASP A 329 -90.91 3.49 29.06
CA ASP A 329 -91.59 4.60 28.38
C ASP A 329 -91.49 4.49 26.84
N THR A 330 -92.55 4.91 26.14
CA THR A 330 -92.59 4.89 24.67
C THR A 330 -91.60 5.87 24.04
N HIS A 331 -91.30 6.99 24.72
CA HIS A 331 -90.33 7.96 24.21
C HIS A 331 -88.89 7.43 24.28
N GLU A 332 -88.55 6.74 25.37
CA GLU A 332 -87.24 6.12 25.57
C GLU A 332 -86.94 5.03 24.51
N VAL A 333 -87.96 4.30 24.03
CA VAL A 333 -87.81 3.33 22.93
C VAL A 333 -87.36 4.04 21.64
N VAL A 334 -87.94 5.21 21.35
CA VAL A 334 -87.60 6.00 20.16
C VAL A 334 -86.18 6.54 20.25
N GLU A 335 -85.77 7.07 21.41
CA GLU A 335 -84.40 7.57 21.62
C GLU A 335 -83.33 6.46 21.53
N ARG A 336 -83.62 5.29 22.09
CA ARG A 336 -82.75 4.10 21.95
C ARG A 336 -82.62 3.66 20.50
N PHE A 337 -83.71 3.69 19.73
CA PHE A 337 -83.68 3.32 18.32
C PHE A 337 -82.89 4.32 17.48
N ILE A 338 -83.05 5.62 17.74
CA ILE A 338 -82.26 6.69 17.08
C ILE A 338 -80.78 6.54 17.43
N SER A 339 -80.42 6.43 18.71
CA SER A 339 -79.02 6.29 19.13
C SER A 339 -78.37 4.99 18.63
N GLN A 340 -79.12 3.90 18.56
CA GLN A 340 -78.65 2.64 17.95
C GLN A 340 -78.45 2.79 16.43
N GLY A 341 -79.35 3.50 15.74
CA GLY A 341 -79.19 3.82 14.32
C GLY A 341 -77.96 4.70 14.05
N ASP A 342 -77.70 5.68 14.91
CA ASP A 342 -76.50 6.53 14.82
C ASP A 342 -75.21 5.74 15.11
N THR A 343 -75.25 4.82 16.09
CA THR A 343 -74.14 3.91 16.38
C THR A 343 -73.87 2.96 15.21
N GLN A 344 -74.93 2.43 14.58
CA GLN A 344 -74.80 1.59 13.40
C GLN A 344 -74.17 2.35 12.24
N LYS A 345 -74.64 3.56 11.93
CA LYS A 345 -74.05 4.41 10.89
C LYS A 345 -72.58 4.71 11.16
N HIS A 346 -72.21 4.98 12.41
CA HIS A 346 -70.83 5.23 12.78
C HIS A 346 -69.95 3.98 12.60
N LEU A 347 -70.44 2.79 12.98
CA LEU A 347 -69.74 1.53 12.76
C LEU A 347 -69.59 1.18 11.27
N GLU A 348 -70.61 1.48 10.46
CA GLU A 348 -70.56 1.32 9.00
C GLU A 348 -69.51 2.24 8.38
N GLN A 349 -69.45 3.52 8.81
CA GLN A 349 -68.40 4.44 8.39
C GLN A 349 -67.00 3.95 8.78
N LEU A 350 -66.81 3.51 10.02
CA LEU A 350 -65.52 2.99 10.49
C LEU A 350 -65.12 1.72 9.74
N LYS A 351 -66.09 0.87 9.37
CA LYS A 351 -65.86 -0.31 8.53
C LYS A 351 -65.39 0.11 7.14
N GLU A 352 -66.07 1.04 6.49
CA GLU A 352 -65.67 1.56 5.17
C GLU A 352 -64.29 2.21 5.19
N GLU A 353 -63.97 2.99 6.23
CA GLU A 353 -62.65 3.60 6.41
C GLU A 353 -61.55 2.55 6.60
N ASN A 354 -61.80 1.52 7.42
CA ASN A 354 -60.87 0.42 7.59
C ASN A 354 -60.68 -0.40 6.31
N GLU A 355 -61.75 -0.63 5.53
CA GLU A 355 -61.66 -1.32 4.24
C GLU A 355 -60.81 -0.50 3.25
N ARG A 356 -61.00 0.81 3.16
CA ARG A 356 -60.16 1.70 2.33
C ARG A 356 -58.70 1.71 2.76
N MET A 357 -58.43 1.79 4.07
CA MET A 357 -57.05 1.74 4.58
C MET A 357 -56.39 0.38 4.28
N LEU A 358 -57.15 -0.71 4.39
CA LEU A 358 -56.66 -2.05 4.10
C LEU A 358 -56.32 -2.23 2.61
N GLU A 359 -57.12 -1.67 1.72
CA GLU A 359 -56.83 -1.61 0.28
C GLU A 359 -55.57 -0.79 -0.03
N GLN A 360 -55.44 0.40 0.55
CA GLN A 360 -54.24 1.24 0.41
C GLN A 360 -52.98 0.51 0.89
N LEU A 361 -53.02 -0.09 2.08
CA LEU A 361 -51.89 -0.86 2.61
C LEU A 361 -51.55 -2.09 1.74
N LYS A 362 -52.55 -2.73 1.14
CA LYS A 362 -52.32 -3.84 0.21
C LYS A 362 -51.59 -3.37 -1.05
N GLU A 363 -52.01 -2.24 -1.62
CA GLU A 363 -51.37 -1.63 -2.79
C GLU A 363 -49.94 -1.18 -2.49
N GLU A 364 -49.71 -0.52 -1.36
CA GLU A 364 -48.36 -0.13 -0.92
C GLU A 364 -47.45 -1.34 -0.74
N ARG A 365 -47.95 -2.40 -0.11
CA ARG A 365 -47.21 -3.66 0.05
C ARG A 365 -46.90 -4.32 -1.29
N ASP A 366 -47.82 -4.30 -2.26
CA ASP A 366 -47.56 -4.84 -3.59
C ASP A 366 -46.54 -3.99 -4.37
N GLN A 367 -46.60 -2.67 -4.25
CA GLN A 367 -45.62 -1.74 -4.85
C GLN A 367 -44.21 -1.94 -4.25
N LEU A 368 -44.11 -2.00 -2.92
CA LEU A 368 -42.85 -2.28 -2.22
C LEU A 368 -42.28 -3.65 -2.60
N GLN A 369 -43.13 -4.66 -2.74
CA GLN A 369 -42.72 -5.99 -3.14
C GLN A 369 -42.20 -6.03 -4.58
N ALA A 370 -42.82 -5.28 -5.51
CA ALA A 370 -42.33 -5.12 -6.88
C ALA A 370 -40.97 -4.42 -6.93
N GLN A 371 -40.80 -3.31 -6.19
CA GLN A 371 -39.52 -2.60 -6.08
C GLN A 371 -38.43 -3.50 -5.48
N PHE A 372 -38.76 -4.30 -4.47
CA PHE A 372 -37.82 -5.25 -3.87
C PHE A 372 -37.37 -6.31 -4.88
N GLN A 373 -38.29 -6.87 -5.67
CA GLN A 373 -37.94 -7.83 -6.72
C GLN A 373 -37.05 -7.19 -7.79
N GLU A 374 -37.39 -5.97 -8.22
CA GLU A 374 -36.56 -5.23 -9.18
C GLU A 374 -35.14 -5.00 -8.63
N LEU A 375 -35.00 -4.57 -7.38
CA LEU A 375 -33.69 -4.37 -6.75
C LEU A 375 -32.92 -5.70 -6.60
N LYS A 376 -33.61 -6.77 -6.20
CA LYS A 376 -33.00 -8.10 -6.02
C LYS A 376 -32.42 -8.64 -7.33
N TYR A 377 -33.16 -8.53 -8.43
CA TYR A 377 -32.74 -9.10 -9.71
C TYR A 377 -31.90 -8.14 -10.57
N SER A 378 -32.09 -6.82 -10.44
CA SER A 378 -31.26 -5.83 -11.16
C SER A 378 -29.91 -5.58 -10.49
N GLY A 379 -29.80 -5.75 -9.17
CA GLY A 379 -28.55 -5.62 -8.43
C GLY A 379 -27.54 -6.70 -8.82
N GLU A 380 -28.00 -7.95 -8.95
CA GLU A 380 -27.15 -9.09 -9.31
C GLU A 380 -26.64 -9.01 -10.75
N ALA A 381 -27.49 -8.58 -11.69
CA ALA A 381 -27.10 -8.36 -13.08
C ALA A 381 -26.05 -7.25 -13.24
N LYS A 382 -26.17 -6.15 -12.47
CA LYS A 382 -25.18 -5.05 -12.48
C LYS A 382 -23.86 -5.45 -11.84
N LEU A 383 -23.89 -6.25 -10.77
CA LEU A 383 -22.68 -6.77 -10.13
C LEU A 383 -21.93 -7.75 -11.06
N SER A 384 -22.65 -8.65 -11.72
CA SER A 384 -22.05 -9.59 -12.68
C SER A 384 -21.44 -8.87 -13.89
N SER A 385 -22.15 -7.89 -14.47
CA SER A 385 -21.61 -7.08 -15.58
C SER A 385 -20.40 -6.23 -15.14
N GLY A 386 -20.42 -5.68 -13.92
CA GLY A 386 -19.29 -4.94 -13.36
C GLY A 386 -18.06 -5.83 -13.14
N GLN A 387 -18.25 -7.05 -12.65
CA GLN A 387 -17.17 -8.03 -12.47
C GLN A 387 -16.56 -8.45 -13.81
N GLN A 388 -17.37 -8.70 -14.84
CA GLN A 388 -16.86 -9.02 -16.18
C GLN A 388 -16.03 -7.87 -16.77
N MET A 389 -16.49 -6.63 -16.66
CA MET A 389 -15.70 -5.48 -17.14
C MET A 389 -14.40 -5.30 -16.35
N LEU A 390 -14.39 -5.58 -15.05
CA LEU A 390 -13.16 -5.56 -14.25
C LEU A 390 -12.19 -6.65 -14.72
N GLU A 391 -12.66 -7.87 -14.95
CA GLU A 391 -11.83 -8.98 -15.45
C GLU A 391 -11.26 -8.69 -16.84
N GLU A 392 -12.05 -8.08 -17.74
CA GLU A 392 -11.57 -7.62 -19.05
C GLU A 392 -10.50 -6.53 -18.92
N CYS A 393 -10.71 -5.53 -18.06
CA CYS A 393 -9.75 -4.47 -17.78
C CYS A 393 -8.45 -5.02 -17.16
N GLU A 394 -8.55 -5.95 -16.22
CA GLU A 394 -7.40 -6.64 -15.62
C GLU A 394 -6.64 -7.45 -16.66
N GLY A 395 -7.35 -8.18 -17.54
CA GLY A 395 -6.74 -8.89 -18.66
C GLY A 395 -6.08 -7.95 -19.67
N HIS A 396 -6.64 -6.77 -19.94
CA HIS A 396 -5.97 -5.75 -20.77
C HIS A 396 -4.71 -5.21 -20.11
N LEU A 397 -4.76 -4.92 -18.81
CA LEU A 397 -3.61 -4.44 -18.05
C LEU A 397 -2.47 -5.47 -18.05
N GLN A 398 -2.78 -6.75 -17.83
CA GLN A 398 -1.78 -7.82 -17.84
C GLN A 398 -1.10 -7.94 -19.21
N ARG A 399 -1.86 -7.92 -20.31
CA ARG A 399 -1.28 -7.99 -21.67
C ARG A 399 -0.38 -6.78 -21.99
N GLU A 400 -0.75 -5.58 -21.53
CA GLU A 400 0.10 -4.40 -21.73
C GLU A 400 1.34 -4.42 -20.83
N GLN A 401 1.25 -5.00 -19.63
CA GLN A 401 2.42 -5.24 -18.77
C GLN A 401 3.39 -6.24 -19.41
N GLU A 402 2.90 -7.37 -19.91
CA GLU A 402 3.72 -8.36 -20.63
C GLU A 402 4.42 -7.74 -21.84
N LYS A 403 3.70 -6.96 -22.66
CA LYS A 403 4.31 -6.23 -23.80
C LYS A 403 5.38 -5.25 -23.36
N ARG A 404 5.15 -4.53 -22.25
CA ARG A 404 6.13 -3.58 -21.70
C ARG A 404 7.38 -4.33 -21.26
N ASP A 405 7.23 -5.46 -20.58
CA ASP A 405 8.33 -6.25 -20.06
C ASP A 405 9.14 -6.86 -21.22
N GLU A 406 8.49 -7.43 -22.24
CA GLU A 406 9.15 -7.88 -23.48
C GLU A 406 9.92 -6.76 -24.18
N ALA A 407 9.33 -5.56 -24.28
CA ALA A 407 10.00 -4.41 -24.90
C ALA A 407 11.22 -3.97 -24.08
N ASN A 408 11.13 -4.04 -22.75
CA ASN A 408 12.21 -3.69 -21.85
C ASN A 408 13.36 -4.71 -21.92
N GLU A 409 13.06 -6.00 -21.96
CA GLU A 409 14.08 -7.05 -22.18
C GLU A 409 14.79 -6.88 -23.52
N ARG A 410 14.05 -6.55 -24.59
CA ARG A 410 14.63 -6.25 -25.91
C ARG A 410 15.53 -5.00 -25.85
N LEU A 411 15.12 -3.96 -25.14
CA LEU A 411 15.92 -2.74 -24.95
C LEU A 411 17.20 -3.03 -24.16
N GLU A 412 17.12 -3.81 -23.08
CA GLU A 412 18.29 -4.23 -22.30
C GLU A 412 19.26 -5.09 -23.11
N ALA A 413 18.76 -5.99 -23.95
CA ALA A 413 19.58 -6.79 -24.86
C ALA A 413 20.29 -5.91 -25.91
N LEU A 414 19.57 -4.96 -26.50
CA LEU A 414 20.15 -3.99 -27.46
C LEU A 414 21.18 -3.10 -26.79
N THR A 415 20.92 -2.63 -25.57
CA THR A 415 21.85 -1.78 -24.81
C THR A 415 23.12 -2.53 -24.44
N ARG A 416 23.02 -3.79 -24.01
CA ARG A 416 24.19 -4.66 -23.78
C ARG A 416 25.02 -4.84 -25.05
N THR A 417 24.37 -5.07 -26.18
CA THR A 417 25.04 -5.21 -27.48
C THR A 417 25.73 -3.91 -27.91
N LEU A 418 25.05 -2.76 -27.77
CA LEU A 418 25.60 -1.45 -28.09
C LEU A 418 26.82 -1.12 -27.22
N ASN A 419 26.77 -1.41 -25.91
CA ASN A 419 27.90 -1.22 -25.00
C ASN A 419 29.10 -2.11 -25.37
N ALA A 420 28.85 -3.36 -25.76
CA ALA A 420 29.91 -4.26 -26.24
C ALA A 420 30.54 -3.76 -27.55
N VAL A 421 29.73 -3.28 -28.49
CA VAL A 421 30.22 -2.66 -29.74
C VAL A 421 31.05 -1.42 -29.43
N ARG A 422 30.56 -0.53 -28.56
CA ARG A 422 31.29 0.68 -28.13
C ARG A 422 32.66 0.33 -27.54
N ALA A 423 32.70 -0.58 -26.58
CA ALA A 423 33.96 -1.02 -25.98
C ALA A 423 34.91 -1.66 -27.02
N GLY A 424 34.37 -2.41 -27.98
CA GLY A 424 35.13 -2.98 -29.09
C GLY A 424 35.73 -1.91 -30.02
N VAL A 425 34.95 -0.87 -30.34
CA VAL A 425 35.39 0.26 -31.17
C VAL A 425 36.42 1.11 -30.43
N ASP A 426 36.23 1.38 -29.15
CA ASP A 426 37.19 2.09 -28.30
C ASP A 426 38.53 1.35 -28.28
N HIS A 427 38.50 0.03 -28.03
CA HIS A 427 39.70 -0.80 -28.03
C HIS A 427 40.37 -0.87 -29.41
N LEU A 428 39.59 -0.96 -30.49
CA LEU A 428 40.13 -0.92 -31.86
C LEU A 428 40.83 0.41 -32.13
N SER A 429 40.17 1.53 -31.80
CA SER A 429 40.74 2.87 -31.95
C SER A 429 42.04 3.00 -31.16
N ASP A 430 42.06 2.48 -29.93
CA ASP A 430 43.23 2.44 -29.05
C ASP A 430 44.40 1.67 -29.65
N LYS A 431 44.13 0.50 -30.23
CA LYS A 431 45.15 -0.26 -30.96
C LYS A 431 45.64 0.47 -32.19
N LEU A 432 44.82 1.24 -32.88
CA LEU A 432 45.23 1.93 -34.12
C LEU A 432 45.91 3.28 -33.88
N GLN A 433 45.99 3.78 -32.63
CA GLN A 433 46.52 5.12 -32.31
C GLN A 433 47.93 5.41 -32.84
N HIS A 434 48.77 4.37 -32.96
CA HIS A 434 50.17 4.51 -33.36
C HIS A 434 50.38 4.61 -34.88
N ILE A 435 49.34 4.35 -35.68
CA ILE A 435 49.39 4.40 -37.15
C ILE A 435 49.26 5.87 -37.59
N LYS A 436 50.30 6.41 -38.22
CA LYS A 436 50.34 7.82 -38.66
C LYS A 436 49.51 8.01 -39.92
N MET A 437 48.43 8.78 -39.80
CA MET A 437 47.57 9.09 -40.96
C MET A 437 48.25 10.05 -41.93
N LYS A 438 48.13 9.79 -43.24
CA LYS A 438 48.49 10.76 -44.28
C LYS A 438 47.40 11.83 -44.41
N GLY A 439 47.42 12.82 -43.52
CA GLY A 439 46.48 13.95 -43.55
C GLY A 439 46.05 14.44 -42.17
N LYS A 440 45.40 15.61 -42.13
CA LYS A 440 44.86 16.18 -40.88
C LYS A 440 43.63 15.35 -40.48
N PRO A 441 43.53 14.85 -39.23
CA PRO A 441 42.38 14.04 -38.82
C PRO A 441 41.09 14.87 -38.94
N PRO A 442 39.97 14.29 -39.39
CA PRO A 442 38.68 14.94 -39.31
C PRO A 442 38.44 15.30 -37.85
N LYS A 443 38.19 16.60 -37.57
CA LYS A 443 37.84 17.04 -36.22
C LYS A 443 36.50 16.41 -35.87
N SER A 444 36.46 15.56 -34.84
CA SER A 444 35.19 15.08 -34.28
C SER A 444 34.30 16.27 -33.97
N GLN A 445 33.13 16.29 -34.61
CA GLN A 445 32.13 17.34 -34.41
C GLN A 445 31.24 17.01 -33.20
N VAL A 446 31.31 15.78 -32.71
CA VAL A 446 30.44 15.25 -31.67
C VAL A 446 31.18 15.10 -30.34
N CYS A 447 30.49 15.38 -29.24
CA CYS A 447 31.05 15.34 -27.89
C CYS A 447 31.46 13.90 -27.52
N PRO A 448 32.64 13.67 -26.88
CA PRO A 448 33.11 12.34 -26.49
C PRO A 448 32.18 11.56 -25.54
N SER A 449 31.21 12.24 -24.93
CA SER A 449 30.21 11.65 -24.03
C SER A 449 28.93 11.19 -24.73
N SER A 450 28.78 11.42 -26.04
CA SER A 450 27.59 11.02 -26.80
C SER A 450 27.79 9.64 -27.46
N ASP A 451 26.71 8.87 -27.61
CA ASP A 451 26.77 7.56 -28.27
C ASP A 451 27.11 7.66 -29.77
N GLU A 452 26.82 8.81 -30.39
CA GLU A 452 27.20 9.13 -31.77
C GLU A 452 28.72 9.24 -31.98
N TYR A 453 29.50 9.44 -30.90
CA TYR A 453 30.97 9.46 -30.95
C TYR A 453 31.57 8.13 -31.43
N VAL A 454 30.87 7.01 -31.23
CA VAL A 454 31.30 5.69 -31.71
C VAL A 454 31.41 5.66 -33.24
N LEU A 455 30.54 6.38 -33.95
CA LEU A 455 30.58 6.47 -35.41
C LEU A 455 31.80 7.27 -35.90
N ASP A 456 32.15 8.35 -35.20
CA ASP A 456 33.36 9.14 -35.46
C ASP A 456 34.63 8.30 -35.24
N LEU A 457 34.67 7.50 -34.16
CA LEU A 457 35.78 6.58 -33.87
C LEU A 457 35.89 5.48 -34.93
N LEU A 458 34.78 4.93 -35.39
CA LEU A 458 34.75 3.95 -36.48
C LEU A 458 35.31 4.54 -37.78
N ALA A 459 34.88 5.74 -38.18
CA ALA A 459 35.39 6.41 -39.38
C ALA A 459 36.89 6.70 -39.29
N GLN A 460 37.38 7.12 -38.10
CA GLN A 460 38.81 7.30 -37.87
C GLN A 460 39.58 5.97 -37.94
N SER A 461 39.01 4.90 -37.38
CA SER A 461 39.59 3.56 -37.41
C SER A 461 39.67 3.02 -38.84
N GLU A 462 38.63 3.21 -39.65
CA GLU A 462 38.60 2.84 -41.07
C GLU A 462 39.72 3.53 -41.86
N LEU A 463 39.87 4.84 -41.72
CA LEU A 463 40.92 5.60 -42.39
C LEU A 463 42.33 5.16 -41.95
N ARG A 464 42.53 4.79 -40.68
CA ARG A 464 43.81 4.26 -40.17
C ARG A 464 44.11 2.88 -40.71
N LEU A 465 43.09 2.01 -40.78
CA LEU A 465 43.21 0.69 -41.37
C LEU A 465 43.51 0.77 -42.86
N ALA A 466 42.89 1.70 -43.61
CA ALA A 466 43.21 1.93 -45.02
C ALA A 466 44.67 2.36 -45.21
N ALA A 467 45.17 3.28 -44.38
CA ALA A 467 46.58 3.67 -44.41
C ALA A 467 47.54 2.51 -44.10
N LEU A 468 47.16 1.63 -43.16
CA LEU A 468 47.92 0.41 -42.84
C LEU A 468 47.93 -0.56 -44.03
N VAL A 469 46.80 -0.75 -44.70
CA VAL A 469 46.70 -1.59 -45.90
C VAL A 469 47.59 -1.06 -47.01
N ASP A 470 47.60 0.26 -47.25
CA ASP A 470 48.49 0.90 -48.22
C ASP A 470 49.98 0.73 -47.84
N GLU A 471 50.33 0.81 -46.55
CA GLU A 471 51.71 0.59 -46.07
C GLU A 471 52.17 -0.87 -46.18
N LEU A 472 51.24 -1.82 -46.14
CA LEU A 472 51.49 -3.24 -46.31
C LEU A 472 51.44 -3.68 -47.78
N GLN A 473 50.89 -2.85 -48.66
CA GLN A 473 50.77 -3.15 -50.07
C GLN A 473 52.16 -3.27 -50.73
N GLY A 474 52.43 -4.42 -51.33
CA GLY A 474 53.72 -4.72 -51.96
C GLY A 474 54.79 -5.32 -51.04
N LYS A 475 54.48 -5.56 -49.76
CA LYS A 475 55.34 -6.33 -48.84
C LYS A 475 54.91 -7.80 -48.80
N ASP A 476 55.86 -8.71 -48.68
CA ASP A 476 55.56 -10.14 -48.47
C ASP A 476 55.20 -10.38 -47.00
N LEU A 477 53.90 -10.47 -46.73
CA LEU A 477 53.35 -10.71 -45.40
C LEU A 477 53.82 -12.04 -44.81
N ALA A 478 54.08 -13.06 -45.63
CA ALA A 478 54.55 -14.36 -45.15
C ALA A 478 56.00 -14.29 -44.66
N ALA A 479 56.84 -13.49 -45.32
CA ALA A 479 58.21 -13.23 -44.87
C ALA A 479 58.24 -12.41 -43.58
N ILE A 480 57.41 -11.36 -43.47
CA ILE A 480 57.33 -10.52 -42.26
C ILE A 480 56.82 -11.32 -41.05
N LEU A 481 55.79 -12.16 -41.24
CA LEU A 481 55.30 -13.01 -40.15
C LEU A 481 56.38 -14.00 -39.68
N LYS A 482 57.21 -14.49 -40.61
CA LYS A 482 58.33 -15.37 -40.29
C LYS A 482 59.47 -14.65 -39.55
N GLU A 483 59.80 -13.42 -39.92
CA GLU A 483 60.72 -12.56 -39.15
C GLU A 483 60.17 -12.21 -37.75
N MET A 484 58.85 -12.09 -37.60
CA MET A 484 58.23 -11.89 -36.27
C MET A 484 58.27 -13.14 -35.38
N GLU A 485 58.40 -14.32 -35.97
CA GLU A 485 58.61 -15.60 -35.26
C GLU A 485 60.07 -15.80 -34.84
N GLU A 486 61.02 -15.03 -35.37
CA GLU A 486 62.43 -15.12 -34.99
C GLU A 486 62.65 -14.62 -33.55
N GLU A 487 63.41 -15.39 -32.76
CA GLU A 487 63.67 -15.10 -31.34
C GLU A 487 64.31 -13.72 -31.11
N GLU A 488 65.11 -13.24 -32.06
CA GLU A 488 65.74 -11.91 -31.98
C GLU A 488 64.72 -10.77 -32.01
N PHE A 489 63.65 -10.92 -32.79
CA PHE A 489 62.55 -9.96 -32.84
C PHE A 489 61.73 -9.97 -31.55
N GLN A 490 61.44 -11.16 -31.01
CA GLN A 490 60.72 -11.34 -29.75
C GLN A 490 61.51 -10.72 -28.57
N THR A 491 62.81 -10.98 -28.49
CA THR A 491 63.71 -10.41 -27.47
C THR A 491 63.78 -8.87 -27.57
N SER A 492 63.77 -8.32 -28.79
CA SER A 492 63.75 -6.87 -29.06
C SER A 492 62.45 -6.21 -28.59
N ILE A 493 61.32 -6.89 -28.78
CA ILE A 493 60.01 -6.42 -28.30
C ILE A 493 59.93 -6.53 -26.77
N GLU A 494 60.42 -7.64 -26.20
CA GLU A 494 60.50 -7.89 -24.76
C GLU A 494 61.27 -6.79 -24.01
N GLY A 495 62.39 -6.32 -24.57
CA GLY A 495 63.16 -5.21 -24.01
C GLY A 495 62.46 -3.84 -24.05
N LYS A 496 61.35 -3.69 -24.79
CA LYS A 496 60.60 -2.43 -24.96
C LYS A 496 59.25 -2.40 -24.23
N LEU A 497 58.88 -3.47 -23.53
CA LEU A 497 57.62 -3.48 -22.78
C LEU A 497 57.70 -2.62 -21.50
N PRO A 498 56.62 -1.91 -21.13
CA PRO A 498 56.55 -1.17 -19.87
C PRO A 498 56.66 -2.08 -18.64
N GLN A 499 57.34 -1.61 -17.60
CA GLN A 499 57.65 -2.36 -16.37
C GLN A 499 56.42 -2.88 -15.59
N TYR A 500 55.21 -2.41 -15.89
CA TYR A 500 53.97 -2.88 -15.26
C TYR A 500 53.33 -4.09 -15.97
N ASN A 501 53.83 -4.48 -17.15
CA ASN A 501 53.39 -5.69 -17.81
C ASN A 501 54.05 -6.91 -17.17
N MET A 502 53.40 -7.46 -16.15
CA MET A 502 53.79 -8.72 -15.53
C MET A 502 53.39 -9.87 -16.48
N ARG A 503 54.37 -10.45 -17.16
CA ARG A 503 54.16 -11.60 -18.05
C ARG A 503 54.01 -12.85 -17.19
N ILE A 504 52.89 -13.55 -17.33
CA ILE A 504 52.69 -14.87 -16.72
C ILE A 504 53.29 -15.87 -17.71
N GLU A 505 54.39 -16.52 -17.32
CA GLU A 505 54.89 -17.68 -18.07
C GLU A 505 53.87 -18.81 -17.92
N LEU A 506 53.11 -19.04 -18.99
CA LEU A 506 52.33 -20.27 -19.11
C LEU A 506 53.35 -21.39 -19.32
N PRO A 507 53.29 -22.48 -18.53
CA PRO A 507 54.15 -23.64 -18.76
C PRO A 507 54.03 -24.04 -20.22
N GLU A 508 55.14 -24.03 -20.95
CA GLU A 508 55.17 -24.63 -22.27
C GLU A 508 54.63 -26.05 -22.10
N ALA A 509 53.55 -26.36 -22.82
CA ALA A 509 53.02 -27.71 -22.86
C ALA A 509 54.10 -28.58 -23.49
N GLN A 510 55.00 -29.09 -22.65
CA GLN A 510 55.90 -30.18 -22.99
C GLN A 510 55.01 -31.23 -23.64
N LYS A 511 55.31 -31.55 -24.91
CA LYS A 511 54.69 -32.68 -25.60
C LYS A 511 54.86 -33.88 -24.68
N GLN A 512 53.75 -34.29 -24.05
CA GLN A 512 53.72 -35.44 -23.18
C GLN A 512 54.21 -36.63 -24.00
N GLY A 513 55.44 -37.07 -23.74
CA GLY A 513 55.89 -38.38 -24.13
C GLY A 513 54.99 -39.42 -23.44
N PRO A 514 54.65 -40.53 -24.09
CA PRO A 514 53.61 -41.46 -23.62
C PRO A 514 53.98 -42.26 -22.35
N TYR A 515 54.95 -41.81 -21.56
CA TYR A 515 55.54 -42.57 -20.45
C TYR A 515 55.90 -41.77 -19.19
N ASP A 516 55.43 -40.54 -19.02
CA ASP A 516 55.60 -39.81 -17.75
C ASP A 516 54.24 -39.52 -17.10
N GLU A 517 53.60 -40.58 -16.59
CA GLU A 517 52.64 -40.47 -15.49
C GLU A 517 53.33 -41.05 -14.26
N GLU A 518 53.98 -40.21 -13.45
CA GLU A 518 54.18 -40.39 -12.01
C GLU A 518 55.04 -39.23 -11.49
N GLU A 519 54.45 -38.03 -11.33
CA GLU A 519 54.84 -37.20 -10.19
C GLU A 519 53.66 -36.35 -9.70
N GLU A 520 53.27 -36.71 -8.49
CA GLU A 520 52.20 -36.16 -7.68
C GLU A 520 52.54 -34.73 -7.28
N SER A 521 52.08 -33.76 -8.06
CA SER A 521 52.06 -32.35 -7.67
C SER A 521 50.74 -32.06 -6.97
N GLY A 522 50.79 -32.07 -5.64
CA GLY A 522 49.73 -31.51 -4.82
C GLY A 522 49.72 -30.00 -4.94
N ASP A 523 48.58 -29.43 -5.28
CA ASP A 523 48.18 -28.17 -4.67
C ASP A 523 46.67 -28.00 -4.64
N ASP A 524 46.20 -27.91 -3.40
CA ASP A 524 45.08 -27.14 -2.85
C ASP A 524 44.34 -26.20 -3.83
N GLU A 525 43.35 -26.72 -4.57
CA GLU A 525 42.22 -25.91 -5.06
C GLU A 525 40.90 -26.47 -4.54
N GLY A 526 40.21 -25.64 -3.75
CA GLY A 526 39.07 -26.00 -2.94
C GLY A 526 37.86 -26.56 -3.71
N ASP A 527 37.28 -27.61 -3.13
CA ASP A 527 35.84 -27.88 -2.99
C ASP A 527 34.89 -27.58 -4.18
N ILE A 528 35.33 -27.83 -5.41
CA ILE A 528 34.41 -28.02 -6.53
C ILE A 528 34.65 -29.40 -7.13
N ILE A 529 33.85 -30.37 -6.66
CA ILE A 529 33.86 -31.72 -7.22
C ILE A 529 33.36 -31.63 -8.66
N THR A 530 34.29 -31.58 -9.61
CA THR A 530 33.97 -31.60 -11.04
C THR A 530 33.21 -32.88 -11.39
N ARG A 531 32.28 -32.78 -12.34
CA ARG A 531 31.48 -33.91 -12.86
C ARG A 531 32.33 -35.12 -13.25
N ALA A 532 33.57 -34.88 -13.71
CA ALA A 532 34.54 -35.91 -14.05
C ALA A 532 35.08 -36.66 -12.82
N ALA A 533 35.37 -35.97 -11.72
CA ALA A 533 35.79 -36.57 -10.46
C ALA A 533 34.67 -37.43 -9.86
N LEU A 534 33.43 -36.94 -9.87
CA LEU A 534 32.26 -37.69 -9.40
C LEU A 534 31.99 -38.95 -10.25
N LYS A 535 32.26 -38.89 -11.56
CA LYS A 535 32.21 -40.05 -12.47
C LYS A 535 33.32 -41.07 -12.20
N ARG A 536 34.55 -40.62 -11.91
CA ARG A 536 35.64 -41.54 -11.55
C ARG A 536 35.36 -42.22 -10.21
N GLN A 537 34.89 -41.48 -9.23
CA GLN A 537 34.59 -42.04 -7.91
C GLN A 537 33.42 -43.04 -7.96
N SER A 538 32.38 -42.78 -8.76
CA SER A 538 31.30 -43.74 -8.97
C SER A 538 31.76 -44.99 -9.72
N GLN A 539 32.66 -44.85 -10.71
CA GLN A 539 33.26 -45.99 -11.42
C GLN A 539 34.12 -46.85 -10.48
N ILE A 540 34.92 -46.24 -9.61
CA ILE A 540 35.73 -46.97 -8.61
C ILE A 540 34.85 -47.74 -7.61
N ILE A 541 33.70 -47.18 -7.21
CA ILE A 541 32.73 -47.88 -6.35
C ILE A 541 32.09 -49.07 -7.07
N ILE A 542 31.78 -48.93 -8.36
CA ILE A 542 31.25 -50.03 -9.19
C ILE A 542 32.31 -51.11 -9.37
N ASP A 543 33.56 -50.74 -9.67
CA ASP A 543 34.66 -51.67 -9.92
C ASP A 543 35.09 -52.40 -8.64
N SER A 544 35.04 -51.74 -7.49
CA SER A 544 35.31 -52.36 -6.19
C SER A 544 34.19 -53.33 -5.75
N LYS A 545 32.93 -53.09 -6.14
CA LYS A 545 31.80 -54.00 -5.87
C LYS A 545 31.66 -55.13 -6.88
N THR A 546 32.21 -54.99 -8.08
CA THR A 546 32.14 -56.00 -9.16
C THR A 546 33.35 -56.96 -9.19
N LYS A 547 34.46 -56.64 -8.50
CA LYS A 547 35.57 -57.60 -8.30
C LYS A 547 35.16 -58.75 -7.37
N ARG A 548 34.60 -59.82 -7.96
CA ARG A 548 34.52 -61.15 -7.34
C ARG A 548 35.91 -61.61 -6.92
N LYS A 549 36.12 -61.83 -5.62
CA LYS A 549 37.33 -62.44 -5.03
C LYS A 549 37.67 -63.75 -5.74
N THR A 550 38.70 -63.75 -6.59
CA THR A 550 39.30 -64.98 -7.13
C THR A 550 40.28 -65.56 -6.12
N ARG A 551 40.00 -66.83 -5.79
CA ARG A 551 40.63 -67.67 -4.77
C ARG A 551 42.13 -67.85 -5.01
N THR A 552 42.95 -67.58 -3.99
CA THR A 552 44.39 -67.90 -3.96
C THR A 552 44.62 -69.40 -4.16
N LYS A 553 45.43 -69.78 -5.16
CA LYS A 553 45.91 -71.16 -5.37
C LYS A 553 47.29 -71.33 -4.72
N LYS A 554 47.38 -72.32 -3.82
CA LYS A 554 48.59 -72.82 -3.15
C LYS A 554 49.68 -73.23 -4.16
N LYS A 555 50.91 -72.77 -3.91
CA LYS A 555 52.16 -73.31 -4.50
C LYS A 555 52.31 -74.78 -4.08
N LYS A 556 52.41 -75.70 -5.05
CA LYS A 556 52.96 -77.05 -4.86
C LYS A 556 54.44 -76.99 -5.25
N GLY A 557 55.34 -77.21 -4.30
CA GLY A 557 56.71 -77.58 -4.58
C GLY A 557 56.82 -79.08 -4.86
N LYS A 558 57.87 -79.47 -5.60
CA LYS A 558 58.56 -80.76 -5.57
C LYS A 558 59.58 -80.83 -6.72
N PRO A 559 60.61 -81.67 -6.57
CA PRO A 559 61.72 -81.58 -5.64
C PRO A 559 62.81 -80.62 -6.11
#